data_AF-A0A1H0SZT1-F1
#
_entry.id   AF-A0A1H0SZT1-F1
#
_cell.length_a   1.000
_cell.length_b   1.000
_cell.length_c   1.000
_cell.angle_alpha   90.00
_cell.angle_beta   90.00
_cell.angle_gamma   90.00
#
_symmetry.space_group_name_H-M   'P 1'
#
loop_
_entity.id
_entity.type
_entity.pdbx_description
1 polymer ?
#
loop_
_entity_poly.entity_id
_entity_poly.type
_entity_poly.pdbx_seq_one_letter_code
_entity_poly.pdbx_strand_id
1 'polypeptide(L)'
;MLEDIFRVLEERLPQPADPDELTRGMIAIAPFDAEDIDDKPLKVVGVVSNGVMLDFIVMKTDKDDGSIFPSIEGNVWPLKPRQAA
;
A
#
# COMPACT_ATOMS: atom_id res chain seq x y z
N MET A 1 -14.33 -3.98 1.23
CA MET A 1 -13.28 -5.03 1.16
C MET A 1 -12.33 -4.85 -0.03
N LEU A 2 -12.80 -4.64 -1.27
CA LEU A 2 -11.95 -4.10 -2.37
C LEU A 2 -12.19 -2.59 -2.57
N GLU A 3 -13.42 -2.12 -2.37
CA GLU A 3 -13.80 -0.71 -2.55
C GLU A 3 -13.06 0.26 -1.62
N ASP A 4 -12.71 -0.19 -0.41
CA ASP A 4 -12.04 0.67 0.58
C ASP A 4 -10.61 1.02 0.17
N ILE A 5 -9.90 0.11 -0.50
CA ILE A 5 -8.50 0.35 -0.89
C ILE A 5 -8.41 1.27 -2.10
N PHE A 6 -9.29 1.09 -3.07
CA PHE A 6 -9.39 2.00 -4.22
C PHE A 6 -9.75 3.42 -3.76
N ARG A 7 -10.65 3.58 -2.78
CA ARG A 7 -10.97 4.90 -2.21
C ARG A 7 -9.75 5.55 -1.54
N VAL A 8 -8.99 4.78 -0.75
CA VAL A 8 -7.76 5.28 -0.10
C VAL A 8 -6.71 5.68 -1.13
N LEU A 9 -6.60 4.95 -2.24
CA LEU A 9 -5.71 5.29 -3.33
C LEU A 9 -6.17 6.56 -4.05
N GLU A 10 -7.45 6.69 -4.42
CA GLU A 10 -7.98 7.92 -5.04
C GLU A 10 -7.76 9.18 -4.20
N GLU A 11 -7.87 9.08 -2.87
CA GLU A 11 -7.62 10.19 -1.95
C GLU A 11 -6.12 10.57 -1.84
N ARG A 12 -5.21 9.65 -2.19
CA ARG A 12 -3.77 9.77 -1.96
C ARG A 12 -2.94 9.87 -3.24
N LEU A 13 -3.53 9.55 -4.38
CA LEU A 13 -2.95 9.75 -5.69
C LEU A 13 -2.98 11.25 -6.02
N PRO A 14 -1.89 11.81 -6.57
CA PRO A 14 -1.96 13.13 -7.16
C PRO A 14 -2.89 13.06 -8.39
N GLN A 15 -4.07 13.70 -8.31
CA GLN A 15 -4.96 13.78 -9.48
C GLN A 15 -4.40 14.72 -10.56
N PRO A 16 -4.69 14.46 -11.86
CA PRO A 16 -5.15 13.19 -12.42
C PRO A 16 -3.95 12.45 -13.06
N ALA A 17 -3.64 11.25 -12.57
CA ALA A 17 -2.88 10.30 -13.36
C ALA A 17 -3.79 9.82 -14.49
N ASP A 18 -3.34 9.93 -15.74
CA ASP A 18 -4.08 9.37 -16.88
C ASP A 18 -4.32 7.88 -16.61
N PRO A 19 -5.55 7.35 -16.73
CA PRO A 19 -5.81 5.92 -16.57
C PRO A 19 -4.98 5.05 -17.52
N ASP A 20 -4.54 5.59 -18.66
CA ASP A 20 -3.59 4.94 -19.56
C ASP A 20 -2.12 5.10 -19.11
N GLU A 21 -1.78 6.06 -18.23
CA GLU A 21 -0.45 6.14 -17.57
C GLU A 21 -0.31 5.19 -16.37
N LEU A 22 -1.40 4.60 -15.88
CA LEU A 22 -1.33 3.48 -14.94
C LEU A 22 -0.74 2.21 -15.59
N THR A 23 -0.37 2.27 -16.89
CA THR A 23 0.38 1.21 -17.57
C THR A 23 1.77 1.07 -16.97
N ARG A 24 1.91 0.09 -16.07
CA ARG A 24 3.21 -0.45 -15.63
C ARG A 24 4.15 0.59 -15.04
N GLY A 25 4.13 0.73 -13.72
CA GLY A 25 5.04 1.66 -13.05
C GLY A 25 4.88 1.68 -11.54
N MET A 26 5.78 2.39 -10.89
CA MET A 26 5.66 2.72 -9.48
C MET A 26 4.86 4.01 -9.34
N ILE A 27 3.86 3.96 -8.49
CA ILE A 27 3.02 5.09 -8.16
C ILE A 27 3.35 5.50 -6.73
N ALA A 28 3.82 6.73 -6.58
CA ALA A 28 4.09 7.32 -5.28
C ALA A 28 2.76 7.64 -4.58
N ILE A 29 2.66 7.26 -3.31
CA ILE A 29 1.51 7.57 -2.45
C ILE A 29 2.01 8.11 -1.11
N ALA A 30 1.15 8.83 -0.38
CA ALA A 30 1.43 9.14 1.01
C ALA A 30 1.49 7.81 1.83
N PRO A 31 2.56 7.55 2.60
CA PRO A 31 2.67 6.33 3.37
C PRO A 31 1.52 6.13 4.37
N PHE A 32 1.17 4.88 4.66
CA PHE A 32 0.21 4.53 5.71
C PHE A 32 0.51 3.20 6.35
N ASP A 33 -0.02 3.04 7.57
CA ASP A 33 0.05 1.78 8.31
C ASP A 33 -1.08 0.84 7.86
N ALA A 34 -0.74 -0.42 7.68
CA ALA A 34 -1.65 -1.47 7.22
C ALA A 34 -1.27 -2.81 7.84
N GLU A 35 -2.04 -3.84 7.54
CA GLU A 35 -1.75 -5.23 7.89
C GLU A 35 -1.77 -6.12 6.65
N ASP A 36 -0.96 -7.20 6.67
CA ASP A 36 -1.03 -8.26 5.66
C ASP A 36 -2.10 -9.31 6.00
N ILE A 37 -2.18 -10.37 5.20
CA ILE A 37 -3.14 -11.47 5.36
C ILE A 37 -2.97 -12.26 6.68
N ASP A 38 -1.82 -12.13 7.35
CA ASP A 38 -1.51 -12.77 8.63
C ASP A 38 -1.71 -11.80 9.82
N ASP A 39 -2.42 -10.68 9.63
CA ASP A 39 -2.58 -9.59 10.60
C ASP A 39 -1.24 -8.98 11.08
N LYS A 40 -0.17 -9.08 10.28
CA LYS A 40 1.13 -8.50 10.65
C LYS A 40 1.15 -7.03 10.27
N PRO A 41 1.52 -6.13 11.20
CA PRO A 41 1.60 -4.71 10.90
C PRO A 41 2.72 -4.45 9.91
N LEU A 42 2.43 -3.62 8.91
CA LEU A 42 3.36 -3.18 7.88
C LEU A 42 3.09 -1.71 7.54
N LYS A 43 4.03 -1.10 6.82
CA LYS A 43 3.88 0.25 6.30
C LYS A 43 3.89 0.25 4.79
N VAL A 44 2.79 0.68 4.17
CA VAL A 44 2.71 0.87 2.72
C VAL A 44 3.38 2.21 2.36
N VAL A 45 4.27 2.18 1.39
CA VAL A 45 5.05 3.36 0.95
C VAL A 45 4.93 3.64 -0.55
N GLY A 46 4.30 2.75 -1.31
CA GLY A 46 4.14 2.87 -2.75
C GLY A 46 3.17 1.84 -3.30
N VAL A 47 2.79 2.01 -4.56
CA VAL A 47 2.01 1.03 -5.33
C VAL A 47 2.80 0.70 -6.60
N VAL A 48 2.80 -0.56 -7.01
CA VAL A 48 3.28 -1.00 -8.30
C VAL A 48 2.07 -1.41 -9.12
N SER A 49 1.86 -0.77 -10.26
CA SER A 49 0.93 -1.27 -11.27
C SER A 49 1.69 -2.16 -12.24
N ASN A 50 1.16 -3.32 -12.58
CA ASN A 50 1.66 -4.16 -13.68
C ASN A 50 0.77 -4.10 -14.94
N GLY A 51 -0.21 -3.19 -14.96
CA GLY A 51 -1.19 -3.01 -16.04
C GLY A 51 -2.38 -3.99 -16.01
N VAL A 52 -2.39 -4.95 -15.08
CA VAL A 52 -3.52 -5.88 -14.84
C VAL A 52 -3.96 -5.84 -13.38
N MET A 53 -3.01 -5.66 -12.46
CA MET A 53 -3.21 -5.65 -11.01
C MET A 53 -2.34 -4.56 -10.37
N LEU A 54 -2.71 -4.20 -9.15
CA LEU A 54 -1.96 -3.31 -8.28
C LEU A 54 -1.35 -4.14 -7.14
N ASP A 55 -0.05 -4.00 -6.95
CA ASP A 55 0.68 -4.53 -5.80
C ASP A 55 1.17 -3.37 -4.93
N PHE A 56 1.45 -3.61 -3.66
CA PHE A 56 1.86 -2.60 -2.69
C PHE A 56 3.34 -2.76 -2.33
N ILE A 57 4.09 -1.66 -2.37
CA ILE A 57 5.43 -1.61 -1.80
C ILE A 57 5.28 -1.39 -0.30
N VAL A 58 5.74 -2.35 0.49
CA VAL A 58 5.62 -2.34 1.95
C VAL A 58 6.98 -2.41 2.62
N MET A 59 7.10 -1.83 3.80
CA MET A 59 8.23 -2.04 4.70
C MET A 59 7.84 -3.07 5.75
N LYS A 60 8.54 -4.21 5.75
CA LYS A 60 8.38 -5.26 6.77
C LYS A 60 9.50 -5.19 7.79
N THR A 61 9.18 -5.57 9.01
CA THR A 61 10.16 -5.74 10.09
C THR A 61 10.37 -7.23 10.32
N ASP A 62 11.62 -7.67 10.21
CA ASP A 62 12.04 -9.02 10.55
C ASP A 62 11.86 -9.25 12.07
N LYS A 63 11.33 -10.41 12.44
CA LYS A 63 11.03 -10.71 13.86
C LYS A 63 12.26 -11.17 14.64
N ASP A 64 13.28 -11.69 13.95
CA ASP A 64 14.45 -12.30 14.56
C ASP A 64 15.54 -11.27 14.84
N ASP A 65 15.78 -10.33 13.92
CA ASP A 65 16.84 -9.32 14.06
C ASP A 65 16.34 -7.86 14.08
N GLY A 66 15.04 -7.63 13.85
CA GLY A 66 14.44 -6.29 13.80
C GLY A 66 14.80 -5.48 12.55
N SER A 67 15.46 -6.09 11.56
CA SER A 67 15.81 -5.45 10.29
C SER A 67 14.56 -5.02 9.54
N ILE A 68 14.64 -3.86 8.88
CA ILE A 68 13.54 -3.33 8.07
C ILE A 68 13.91 -3.47 6.60
N PHE A 69 13.05 -4.13 5.82
CA PHE A 69 13.30 -4.36 4.40
C PHE A 69 12.04 -4.10 3.55
N PRO A 70 12.22 -3.60 2.32
CA PRO A 70 11.11 -3.44 1.39
C PRO A 70 10.66 -4.81 0.85
N SER A 71 9.36 -4.97 0.66
CA SER A 71 8.73 -6.14 0.02
C SER A 71 7.53 -5.71 -0.82
N ILE A 72 7.00 -6.64 -1.61
CA ILE A 72 5.82 -6.43 -2.45
C ILE A 72 4.69 -7.31 -1.92
N GLU A 73 3.54 -6.71 -1.65
CA GLU A 73 2.34 -7.39 -1.17
C GLU A 73 1.16 -7.16 -2.11
N GLY A 74 0.47 -8.24 -2.50
CA GLY A 74 -0.72 -8.14 -3.34
C GLY A 74 -2.00 -7.81 -2.57
N ASN A 75 -2.01 -8.00 -1.25
CA ASN A 75 -3.16 -7.74 -0.39
C ASN A 75 -2.70 -7.08 0.90
N VAL A 76 -3.22 -5.88 1.18
CA VAL A 76 -2.99 -5.16 2.43
C VAL A 76 -4.31 -4.55 2.89
N TRP A 77 -4.52 -4.42 4.20
CA TRP A 77 -5.68 -3.76 4.76
C TRP A 77 -5.25 -2.52 5.54
N PRO A 78 -5.72 -1.32 5.18
CA PRO A 78 -5.34 -0.10 5.90
C PRO A 78 -5.82 -0.19 7.35
N LEU A 79 -4.91 0.02 8.28
CA LEU A 79 -5.30 0.18 9.68
C LEU A 79 -6.08 1.48 9.78
N LYS A 80 -7.29 1.42 10.37
CA LYS A 80 -8.06 2.64 10.63
C LYS A 80 -7.16 3.60 11.41
N PRO A 81 -7.10 4.90 11.04
CA PRO A 81 -6.40 5.87 11.87
C PRO A 81 -6.98 5.76 13.27
N ARG A 82 -6.12 5.43 14.24
CA ARG A 82 -6.51 5.36 15.64
C ARG A 82 -7.13 6.71 15.97
N GLN A 83 -8.45 6.78 16.13
CA GLN A 83 -9.10 7.96 16.71
C GLN A 83 -8.39 8.15 18.05
N ALA A 84 -7.61 9.24 18.14
CA ALA A 84 -7.01 9.65 19.39
C ALA A 84 -8.17 9.83 20.38
N ALA A 85 -8.15 9.05 21.45
CA ALA A 85 -9.08 9.16 22.56
C ALA A 85 -8.80 10.43 23.38
#